data_AF-A0A926RUY4-F1
#
_entry.id   AF-A0A926RUY4-F1
#
_cell.length_a   1.000
_cell.length_b   1.000
_cell.length_c   1.000
_cell.angle_alpha   90.00
_cell.angle_beta   90.00
_cell.angle_gamma   90.00
#
_symmetry.space_group_name_H-M   'P 1'
#
loop_
_entity.id
_entity.type
_entity.pdbx_description
1 polymer ?
#
loop_
_entity_poly.entity_id
_entity_poly.type
_entity_poly.pdbx_seq_one_letter_code
_entity_poly.pdbx_strand_id
1 'polypeptide(L)'
;MFIEYPLTLPQGYTRNQILNIAKSATSFPYEIYFVQNDKICNGKSFLGIVAFFLPLKAGDTLVLRFLPHTDQEEINFLKENLFSSTPQSELDHFEQEGLKKTMHAWQHAEETWTPHVRLTAKSFLKS
;
A
#
# COMPACT_ATOMS: atom_id res chain seq x y z
N MET A 1 -19.87 8.85 -4.57
CA MET A 1 -20.10 7.84 -3.50
C MET A 1 -19.21 6.66 -3.82
N PHE A 2 -18.36 6.20 -2.91
CA PHE A 2 -17.47 5.05 -3.17
C PHE A 2 -18.16 3.74 -2.80
N ILE A 3 -17.77 2.65 -3.44
CA ILE A 3 -18.09 1.29 -2.99
C ILE A 3 -16.98 0.88 -2.03
N GLU A 4 -17.35 0.47 -0.82
CA GLU A 4 -16.42 0.15 0.26
C GLU A 4 -16.46 -1.34 0.60
N TYR A 5 -15.28 -1.95 0.74
CA TYR A 5 -15.14 -3.33 1.18
C TYR A 5 -14.17 -3.42 2.35
N PRO A 6 -14.67 -3.72 3.56
CA PRO A 6 -13.80 -4.00 4.69
C PRO A 6 -13.07 -5.34 4.48
N LEU A 7 -11.81 -5.35 4.87
CA LEU A 7 -10.92 -6.50 4.82
C LEU A 7 -10.16 -6.59 6.13
N THR A 8 -10.12 -7.79 6.70
CA THR A 8 -9.23 -8.11 7.82
C THR A 8 -8.08 -8.93 7.31
N LEU A 9 -6.86 -8.52 7.62
CA LEU A 9 -5.66 -9.22 7.18
C LEU A 9 -5.50 -10.53 7.94
N PRO A 10 -5.55 -11.70 7.27
CA PRO A 10 -5.47 -12.99 7.97
C PRO A 10 -4.08 -13.24 8.55
N GLN A 11 -3.04 -12.68 7.92
CA GLN A 11 -1.64 -12.77 8.32
C GLN A 11 -0.90 -11.50 7.90
N GLY A 12 0.28 -11.26 8.48
CA GLY A 12 1.18 -10.21 7.97
C GLY A 12 1.64 -10.55 6.56
N TYR A 13 1.84 -9.52 5.72
CA TYR A 13 2.34 -9.73 4.37
C TYR A 13 3.87 -9.80 4.35
N THR A 14 4.39 -10.79 3.64
CA THR A 14 5.79 -10.79 3.24
C THR A 14 6.05 -9.70 2.22
N ARG A 15 7.32 -9.28 2.10
CA ARG A 15 7.76 -8.29 1.11
C ARG A 15 7.32 -8.62 -0.32
N ASN A 16 7.41 -9.89 -0.72
CA ASN A 16 7.02 -10.33 -2.06
C ASN A 16 5.51 -10.20 -2.26
N GLN A 17 4.70 -10.52 -1.25
CA GLN A 17 3.25 -10.34 -1.31
C GLN A 17 2.87 -8.87 -1.45
N ILE A 18 3.54 -7.96 -0.74
CA ILE A 18 3.31 -6.52 -0.87
C ILE A 18 3.61 -6.02 -2.29
N LEU A 19 4.69 -6.52 -2.90
CA LEU A 19 5.04 -6.15 -4.28
C LEU A 19 4.04 -6.70 -5.27
N ASN A 20 3.55 -7.93 -5.09
CA ASN A 20 2.52 -8.50 -5.94
C ASN A 20 1.21 -7.72 -5.81
N ILE A 21 0.83 -7.33 -4.59
CA ILE A 21 -0.31 -6.43 -4.35
C ILE A 21 -0.12 -5.11 -5.11
N ALA A 22 1.07 -4.52 -5.03
CA ALA A 22 1.38 -3.28 -5.74
C ALA A 22 1.31 -3.43 -7.26
N LYS A 23 1.86 -4.51 -7.82
CA LYS A 23 1.79 -4.83 -9.26
C LYS A 23 0.34 -5.03 -9.72
N SER A 24 -0.43 -5.85 -9.01
CA SER A 24 -1.82 -6.15 -9.36
C SER A 24 -2.75 -4.94 -9.23
N ALA A 25 -2.57 -4.11 -8.19
CA ALA A 25 -3.37 -2.90 -8.02
C ALA A 25 -3.05 -1.82 -9.08
N THR A 26 -1.77 -1.70 -9.45
CA THR A 26 -1.34 -0.75 -10.49
C THR A 26 -1.79 -1.16 -11.89
N SER A 27 -1.85 -2.47 -12.19
CA SER A 27 -2.32 -2.98 -13.49
C SER A 27 -3.84 -2.99 -13.65
N PHE A 28 -4.60 -2.90 -12.55
CA PHE A 28 -6.06 -2.85 -12.59
C PHE A 28 -6.54 -1.65 -13.45
N PRO A 29 -7.64 -1.75 -14.21
CA PRO A 29 -8.07 -0.64 -15.07
C PRO A 29 -8.72 0.52 -14.30
N TYR A 30 -9.27 0.25 -13.11
CA TYR A 30 -9.99 1.25 -12.32
C TYR A 30 -9.17 1.84 -11.16
N GLU A 31 -9.60 3.01 -10.71
CA GLU A 31 -9.12 3.64 -9.47
C GLU A 31 -9.51 2.82 -8.24
N ILE A 32 -8.50 2.52 -7.42
CA ILE A 32 -8.65 1.79 -6.16
C ILE A 32 -7.96 2.60 -5.09
N TYR A 33 -8.56 2.68 -3.91
CA TYR A 33 -7.92 3.26 -2.74
C TYR A 33 -7.93 2.27 -1.58
N PHE A 34 -6.80 2.20 -0.87
CA PHE A 34 -6.66 1.45 0.37
C PHE A 34 -6.79 2.43 1.53
N VAL A 35 -7.67 2.14 2.48
CA VAL A 35 -7.94 3.02 3.62
C VAL A 35 -7.76 2.26 4.91
N GLN A 36 -6.98 2.81 5.84
CA GLN A 36 -6.83 2.28 7.18
C GLN A 36 -6.80 3.45 8.15
N ASN A 37 -7.74 3.48 9.10
CA ASN A 37 -7.96 4.63 9.98
C ASN A 37 -8.12 5.91 9.12
N ASP A 38 -7.30 6.94 9.36
CA ASP A 38 -7.30 8.19 8.59
C ASP A 38 -6.33 8.19 7.39
N LYS A 39 -5.63 7.07 7.14
CA LYS A 39 -4.66 6.96 6.03
C LYS A 39 -5.35 6.47 4.78
N ILE A 40 -5.12 7.17 3.66
CA ILE A 40 -5.59 6.79 2.33
C ILE A 40 -4.39 6.60 1.42
N CYS A 41 -4.35 5.47 0.72
CA CYS A 41 -3.33 5.17 -0.28
C CYS A 41 -3.98 4.95 -1.64
N ASN A 42 -3.45 5.60 -2.68
CA ASN A 42 -3.84 5.37 -4.06
C ASN A 42 -3.24 4.05 -4.55
N GLY A 43 -4.10 3.12 -4.97
CA GLY A 43 -3.72 1.82 -5.54
C GLY A 43 -3.04 1.85 -6.91
N LYS A 44 -2.89 3.03 -7.51
CA LYS A 44 -2.00 3.28 -8.66
C LYS A 44 -0.60 3.73 -8.27
N SER A 45 -0.37 4.05 -7.00
CA SER A 45 0.95 4.42 -6.51
C SER A 45 1.69 3.18 -6.02
N PHE A 46 2.55 2.60 -6.86
CA PHE A 46 3.36 1.44 -6.48
C PHE A 46 4.11 1.66 -5.15
N LEU A 47 4.82 2.79 -5.05
CA LEU A 47 5.55 3.16 -3.84
C LEU A 47 4.62 3.43 -2.65
N GLY A 48 3.48 4.08 -2.90
CA GLY A 48 2.47 4.34 -1.88
C GLY A 48 1.92 3.04 -1.28
N ILE A 49 1.66 2.03 -2.11
CA ILE A 49 1.20 0.71 -1.67
C ILE A 49 2.26 0.03 -0.84
N VAL A 50 3.52 0.01 -1.30
CA VAL A 50 4.62 -0.58 -0.54
C VAL A 50 4.73 0.06 0.84
N ALA A 51 4.73 1.39 0.92
CA ALA A 51 4.80 2.11 2.19
C ALA A 51 3.55 1.93 3.07
N PHE A 52 2.36 1.80 2.47
CA PHE A 52 1.10 1.59 3.18
C PHE A 52 1.01 0.18 3.78
N PHE A 53 1.43 -0.85 3.04
CA PHE A 53 1.32 -2.24 3.46
C PHE A 53 2.47 -2.72 4.34
N LEU A 54 3.67 -2.12 4.24
CA LEU A 54 4.84 -2.52 5.05
C LEU A 54 4.60 -2.54 6.57
N PRO A 55 3.91 -1.56 7.19
CA PRO A 55 3.66 -1.58 8.62
C PRO A 55 2.48 -2.47 9.04
N LEU A 56 1.71 -3.02 8.11
CA LEU A 56 0.49 -3.78 8.41
C LEU A 56 0.81 -5.14 9.03
N LYS A 57 0.01 -5.51 10.04
CA LYS A 57 0.14 -6.76 10.80
C LYS A 57 -1.09 -7.66 10.61
N ALA A 58 -0.92 -8.92 11.00
CA ALA A 58 -2.05 -9.85 11.10
C ALA A 58 -3.13 -9.28 12.02
N GLY A 59 -4.39 -9.35 11.61
CA GLY A 59 -5.54 -8.80 12.33
C GLY A 59 -5.83 -7.33 12.07
N ASP A 60 -4.95 -6.60 11.38
CA ASP A 60 -5.25 -5.23 10.95
C ASP A 60 -6.45 -5.23 9.99
N THR A 61 -7.27 -4.19 10.11
CA THR A 61 -8.40 -3.97 9.20
C THR A 61 -8.07 -2.85 8.24
N LEU A 62 -8.50 -3.00 6.99
CA LEU A 62 -8.42 -1.98 5.96
C LEU A 62 -9.72 -2.00 5.14
N VAL A 63 -9.99 -0.90 4.46
CA VAL A 63 -11.13 -0.75 3.55
C VAL A 63 -10.60 -0.53 2.15
N LEU A 64 -11.03 -1.35 1.21
CA LEU A 64 -10.86 -1.10 -0.20
C LEU A 64 -11.99 -0.19 -0.68
N ARG A 65 -11.64 0.89 -1.35
CA ARG A 65 -12.59 1.81 -1.98
C ARG A 65 -12.45 1.77 -3.49
N PHE A 66 -13.57 1.60 -4.15
CA PHE A 66 -13.70 1.65 -5.61
C PHE A 66 -14.67 2.76 -6.01
N LEU A 67 -14.51 3.26 -7.24
CA LEU A 67 -15.49 4.17 -7.82
C LEU A 67 -16.82 3.42 -8.06
N PRO A 68 -17.97 4.11 -8.02
CA PRO A 68 -19.28 3.47 -8.12
C PRO A 68 -19.58 2.85 -9.49
N HIS A 69 -18.75 3.13 -10.50
CA HIS A 69 -18.87 2.59 -11.85
C HIS A 69 -17.89 1.44 -12.13
N THR A 70 -17.13 1.00 -11.12
CA THR A 70 -16.22 -0.13 -11.23
C THR A 70 -17.02 -1.43 -11.34
N ASP A 71 -16.63 -2.30 -12.28
CA ASP A 71 -17.27 -3.59 -12.50
C ASP A 71 -17.13 -4.50 -11.26
N GLN A 72 -18.25 -5.09 -10.83
CA GLN A 72 -18.31 -5.96 -9.67
C GLN A 72 -17.52 -7.26 -9.86
N GLU A 73 -17.48 -7.81 -11.08
CA GLU A 73 -16.70 -9.01 -11.40
C GLU A 73 -15.20 -8.74 -11.28
N GLU A 74 -14.76 -7.58 -11.77
CA GLU A 74 -13.36 -7.16 -11.65
C GLU A 74 -12.96 -6.86 -10.19
N ILE A 75 -13.86 -6.26 -9.40
CA ILE A 75 -13.65 -6.08 -7.95
C ILE A 75 -13.44 -7.44 -7.27
N ASN A 76 -14.26 -8.44 -7.61
CA ASN A 76 -14.15 -9.77 -7.04
C ASN A 76 -12.84 -10.46 -7.47
N PHE A 77 -12.49 -10.37 -8.76
CA PHE A 77 -11.21 -10.86 -9.27
C PHE A 77 -10.02 -10.22 -8.56
N LEU A 78 -10.04 -8.90 -8.36
CA LEU A 78 -8.98 -8.20 -7.66
C LEU A 78 -8.89 -8.66 -6.20
N LYS A 79 -10.01 -8.82 -5.50
CA LYS A 79 -10.03 -9.32 -4.12
C LYS A 79 -9.42 -10.72 -4.03
N GLU A 80 -9.77 -11.59 -4.97
CA GLU A 80 -9.20 -12.93 -5.05
C GLU A 80 -7.70 -12.87 -5.35
N ASN A 81 -7.24 -12.04 -6.28
CA ASN A 81 -5.82 -11.98 -6.65
C ASN A 81 -4.93 -11.24 -5.65
N LEU A 82 -5.43 -10.19 -4.99
CA LEU A 82 -4.66 -9.44 -3.99
C LEU A 82 -4.47 -10.24 -2.70
N PHE A 83 -5.42 -11.11 -2.35
CA PHE A 83 -5.48 -11.75 -1.04
C PHE A 83 -5.50 -13.28 -1.07
N SER A 84 -5.49 -13.92 -2.25
CA SER A 84 -5.20 -15.34 -2.34
C SER A 84 -3.74 -15.58 -1.94
N SER A 85 -3.55 -16.50 -1.00
CA SER A 85 -2.28 -16.85 -0.35
C SER A 85 -1.25 -17.51 -1.28
N THR A 86 -1.41 -17.40 -2.59
CA THR A 86 -0.61 -18.13 -3.57
C THR A 86 0.77 -17.49 -3.68
N PRO A 87 1.86 -18.21 -3.37
CA PRO A 87 3.20 -17.69 -3.56
C PRO A 87 3.45 -17.64 -5.07
N GLN A 88 3.45 -16.45 -5.66
CA GLN A 88 3.80 -16.31 -7.07
C GLN A 88 4.98 -15.37 -7.28
N SER A 89 5.95 -15.97 -7.98
CA SER A 89 7.28 -15.58 -8.45
C SER A 89 8.28 -15.08 -7.40
N GLU A 90 9.49 -15.63 -7.47
CA GLU A 90 10.68 -14.95 -6.94
C GLU A 90 10.80 -13.59 -7.65
N LEU A 91 11.12 -12.56 -6.88
CA LEU A 91 11.40 -11.23 -7.41
C LEU A 91 12.69 -11.28 -8.22
N ASP A 92 12.74 -10.56 -9.33
CA ASP A 92 13.99 -10.42 -10.07
C ASP A 92 15.03 -9.60 -9.28
N HIS A 93 16.29 -9.62 -9.74
CA HIS A 93 17.38 -8.92 -9.07
C HIS A 93 17.12 -7.41 -8.90
N PHE A 94 16.55 -6.74 -9.91
CA PHE A 94 16.32 -5.29 -9.86
C PHE A 94 15.15 -4.94 -8.94
N GLU A 95 14.12 -5.77 -8.90
CA GLU A 95 13.00 -5.63 -7.99
C GLU A 95 13.44 -5.78 -6.53
N GLN A 96 14.31 -6.76 -6.25
CA GLN A 96 14.92 -6.93 -4.93
C GLN A 96 15.76 -5.71 -4.52
N GLU A 97 16.57 -5.18 -5.44
CA GLU A 97 17.41 -4.02 -5.17
C GLU A 97 16.57 -2.75 -4.92
N GLY A 98 15.56 -2.51 -5.75
CA GLY A 98 14.64 -1.40 -5.61
C GLY A 98 13.86 -1.44 -4.31
N LEU A 99 13.42 -2.63 -3.90
CA LEU A 99 12.77 -2.84 -2.60
C LEU A 99 13.73 -2.54 -1.46
N LYS A 100 14.96 -3.07 -1.49
CA LYS A 100 15.96 -2.83 -0.45
C LYS A 100 16.25 -1.34 -0.28
N LYS A 101 16.40 -0.60 -1.38
CA LYS A 101 16.59 0.86 -1.38
C LYS A 101 15.38 1.60 -0.81
N THR A 102 14.17 1.21 -1.22
CA THR A 102 12.91 1.80 -0.75
C THR A 102 12.74 1.60 0.76
N MET A 103 12.98 0.38 1.24
CA MET A 103 12.91 0.06 2.66
C MET A 103 13.95 0.82 3.47
N HIS A 104 15.18 0.89 2.98
CA HIS A 104 16.23 1.68 3.62
C HIS A 104 15.86 3.17 3.67
N ALA A 105 15.32 3.73 2.59
CA ALA A 105 14.87 5.12 2.55
C ALA A 105 13.69 5.37 3.52
N TRP A 106 12.76 4.42 3.62
CA TRP A 106 11.63 4.49 4.55
C TRP A 106 12.08 4.44 6.01
N GLN A 107 12.91 3.45 6.38
CA GLN A 107 13.50 3.36 7.73
C GLN A 107 14.27 4.64 8.08
N HIS A 108 15.08 5.12 7.13
CA HIS A 108 15.82 6.36 7.32
C HIS A 108 14.90 7.58 7.45
N ALA A 109 13.77 7.63 6.73
CA ALA A 109 12.79 8.71 6.85
C ALA A 109 12.06 8.69 8.21
N GLU A 110 11.77 7.53 8.79
CA GLU A 110 11.20 7.42 10.14
C GLU A 110 12.18 7.89 11.23
N GLU A 111 13.46 7.54 11.08
CA GLU A 111 14.50 7.86 12.06
C GLU A 111 15.02 9.30 11.92
N THR A 112 14.96 9.87 10.70
CA THR A 112 15.67 11.09 10.36
C THR A 112 14.69 12.19 9.97
N TRP A 113 14.20 12.89 10.98
CA TRP A 113 13.61 14.21 10.77
C TRP A 113 14.73 15.13 10.29
N THR A 114 14.86 15.31 8.97
CA THR A 114 15.87 16.19 8.41
C THR A 114 15.70 17.59 9.02
N PRO A 115 16.80 18.34 9.24
CA PRO A 115 16.72 19.69 9.78
C PRO A 115 15.72 20.56 9.02
N HIS A 116 15.60 20.35 7.70
CA HIS A 116 14.67 21.05 6.84
C HIS A 116 13.21 20.75 7.18
N VAL A 117 12.83 19.47 7.36
CA VAL A 117 11.47 19.10 7.80
C VAL A 117 11.16 19.66 9.18
N ARG A 118 12.12 19.64 10.12
CA ARG A 118 11.97 20.25 11.45
C ARG A 118 11.78 21.77 11.40
N LEU A 119 12.50 22.47 10.53
CA LEU A 119 12.38 23.92 10.37
C LEU A 119 11.05 24.31 9.73
N THR A 120 10.61 23.57 8.71
CA THR A 120 9.30 23.76 8.07
C THR A 120 8.15 23.43 9.02
N ALA A 121 8.22 22.35 9.78
CA ALA A 121 7.18 22.05 10.79
C ALA A 121 7.10 23.14 11.88
N LYS A 122 8.24 23.69 12.31
CA LYS A 122 8.28 24.82 13.27
C LYS A 122 7.64 26.10 12.74
N SER A 123 7.65 26.36 11.43
CA SER A 123 6.97 27.55 10.89
C SER A 123 5.44 27.47 10.97
N PHE A 124 4.88 26.26 11.06
CA PHE A 124 3.43 26.05 11.24
C PHE A 124 2.99 25.99 12.71
N LEU A 125 3.92 25.85 13.66
CA LEU A 125 3.64 25.88 15.10
C LEU A 125 3.76 27.29 15.72
N LYS A 126 4.25 28.27 14.94
CA LYS A 126 4.21 29.69 15.30
C LYS A 126 2.90 30.31 14.77
N SER A 127 1.79 29.91 15.36
CA SER A 127 0.48 30.56 15.24
C SER A 127 -0.09 30.72 16.65
#